data_AF-A0A7K3RRF0-F1
#
_entry.id   AF-A0A7K3RRF0-F1
#
_cell.length_a   1.000
_cell.length_b   1.000
_cell.length_c   1.000
_cell.angle_alpha   90.00
_cell.angle_beta   90.00
_cell.angle_gamma   90.00
#
_symmetry.space_group_name_H-M   'P 1'
#
loop_
_entity.id
_entity.type
_entity.pdbx_description
1 polymer ?
#
loop_
_entity_poly.entity_id
_entity_poly.type
_entity_poly.pdbx_seq_one_letter_code
_entity_poly.pdbx_strand_id
1 'polypeptide(L)'
;MTDAAATDAAGLLERALAEEATKKSGLVWVRGSGPARAVWHVWHEGAALLVGGGPGEQPLPEGLADGGRAEVTVRSKDKGGRIVAWSAAVRFLAPRSEEWEAAV
;
A
#
# COMPACT_ATOMS: atom_id res chain seq x y z
N MET A 1 -23.27 -2.74 24.12
CA MET A 1 -22.41 -1.55 23.92
C MET A 1 -20.92 -1.90 23.80
N THR A 2 -20.49 -3.14 24.10
CA THR A 2 -19.06 -3.52 24.19
C THR A 2 -18.44 -4.01 22.87
N ASP A 3 -19.23 -4.51 21.92
CA ASP A 3 -18.74 -5.21 20.73
C ASP A 3 -18.28 -4.27 19.60
N ALA A 4 -18.99 -3.16 19.40
CA ALA A 4 -18.65 -2.15 18.40
C ALA A 4 -17.34 -1.40 18.76
N ALA A 5 -17.17 -0.99 20.02
CA ALA A 5 -15.95 -0.31 20.47
C ALA A 5 -14.70 -1.21 20.38
N ALA A 6 -14.87 -2.52 20.62
CA ALA A 6 -13.79 -3.49 20.43
C ALA A 6 -13.44 -3.67 18.94
N THR A 7 -14.44 -3.66 18.05
CA THR A 7 -14.24 -3.71 16.59
C THR A 7 -13.51 -2.46 16.08
N ASP A 8 -13.88 -1.28 16.59
CA ASP A 8 -13.21 -0.03 16.23
C ASP A 8 -11.74 -0.01 16.69
N ALA A 9 -11.48 -0.42 17.92
CA ALA A 9 -10.12 -0.51 18.45
C ALA A 9 -9.26 -1.52 17.67
N ALA A 10 -9.82 -2.67 17.29
CA ALA A 10 -9.14 -3.64 16.43
C ALA A 10 -8.83 -3.04 15.04
N GLY A 11 -9.78 -2.36 14.41
CA GLY A 11 -9.57 -1.70 13.12
C GLY A 11 -8.52 -0.58 13.18
N LEU A 12 -8.44 0.16 14.29
CA LEU A 12 -7.38 1.15 14.51
C LEU A 12 -6.00 0.48 14.67
N LEU A 13 -5.94 -0.63 15.41
CA LEU A 13 -4.69 -1.39 15.56
C LEU A 13 -4.22 -1.99 14.23
N GLU A 14 -5.13 -2.52 13.41
CA GLU A 14 -4.82 -3.05 12.08
C GLU A 14 -4.24 -1.96 11.15
N ARG A 15 -4.83 -0.76 11.16
CA ARG A 15 -4.31 0.39 10.39
C ARG A 15 -2.94 0.82 10.87
N ALA A 16 -2.77 0.95 12.19
CA ALA A 16 -1.48 1.33 12.77
C ALA A 16 -0.39 0.29 12.44
N LEU A 17 -0.72 -1.01 12.47
CA LEU A 17 0.20 -2.06 12.08
C LEU A 17 0.55 -2.01 10.59
N ALA A 18 -0.44 -1.82 9.71
CA ALA A 18 -0.21 -1.67 8.28
C ALA A 18 0.73 -0.48 7.99
N GLU A 19 0.46 0.67 8.59
CA GLU A 19 1.28 1.87 8.48
C GLU A 19 2.71 1.65 8.97
N GLU A 20 2.88 1.19 10.21
CA GLU A 20 4.19 0.99 10.81
C GLU A 20 5.01 -0.07 10.06
N ALA A 21 4.38 -1.16 9.63
CA ALA A 21 5.06 -2.20 8.86
C ALA A 21 5.47 -1.70 7.48
N THR A 22 4.60 -0.97 6.78
CA THR A 22 4.90 -0.42 5.46
C THR A 22 5.99 0.65 5.54
N LYS A 23 5.93 1.59 6.51
CA LYS A 23 6.99 2.60 6.73
C LYS A 23 8.38 1.97 6.95
N LYS A 24 8.45 0.84 7.64
CA LYS A 24 9.71 0.13 7.94
C LYS A 24 10.20 -0.76 6.80
N SER A 25 9.40 -0.94 5.74
CA SER A 25 9.76 -1.75 4.59
C SER A 25 10.22 -0.87 3.43
N GLY A 26 11.34 -1.21 2.79
CA GLY A 26 11.78 -0.51 1.57
C GLY A 26 11.06 -1.00 0.29
N LEU A 27 10.29 -2.08 0.38
CA LEU A 27 9.47 -2.62 -0.72
C LEU A 27 8.28 -3.40 -0.17
N VAL A 28 7.21 -3.48 -0.95
CA VAL A 28 6.01 -4.28 -0.64
C VAL A 28 5.60 -5.12 -1.83
N TRP A 29 4.82 -6.18 -1.59
CA TRP A 29 4.20 -6.96 -2.66
C TRP A 29 2.79 -6.46 -2.88
N VAL A 30 2.51 -5.94 -4.07
CA VAL A 30 1.20 -5.41 -4.44
C VAL A 30 0.56 -6.31 -5.48
N ARG A 31 -0.71 -6.63 -5.27
CA ARG A 31 -1.53 -7.44 -6.16
C ARG A 31 -2.78 -6.67 -6.57
N GLY A 32 -2.93 -6.42 -7.87
CA GLY A 32 -4.19 -6.00 -8.48
C GLY A 32 -4.96 -7.20 -9.01
N SER A 33 -5.22 -7.24 -10.32
CA SER A 33 -5.88 -8.37 -10.98
C SER A 33 -4.92 -9.53 -11.34
N GLY A 34 -3.64 -9.22 -11.50
CA GLY A 34 -2.60 -10.20 -11.84
C GLY A 34 -1.86 -10.76 -10.62
N PRO A 35 -0.72 -11.46 -10.84
CA PRO A 35 0.16 -11.90 -9.76
C PRO A 35 0.71 -10.73 -8.93
N ALA A 36 1.01 -10.99 -7.65
CA ALA A 36 1.63 -9.99 -6.80
C ALA A 36 3.05 -9.64 -7.29
N ARG A 37 3.40 -8.36 -7.30
CA ARG A 37 4.73 -7.85 -7.69
C ARG A 37 5.35 -7.06 -6.57
N ALA A 38 6.65 -7.26 -6.35
CA ALA A 38 7.44 -6.41 -5.46
C ALA A 38 7.64 -5.02 -6.09
N VAL A 39 7.28 -3.97 -5.37
CA VAL A 39 7.41 -2.57 -5.79
C VAL A 39 8.02 -1.72 -4.69
N TRP A 40 8.79 -0.71 -5.10
CA TRP A 40 9.22 0.36 -4.20
C TRP A 40 8.07 1.33 -3.98
N HIS A 41 7.99 1.88 -2.77
CA HIS A 41 6.94 2.78 -2.37
C HIS A 41 7.47 3.83 -1.40
N VAL A 42 6.68 4.87 -1.19
CA VAL A 42 6.78 5.75 -0.02
C VAL A 42 5.47 5.66 0.76
N TRP A 43 5.52 5.79 2.08
CA TRP A 43 4.31 5.99 2.87
C TRP A 43 4.09 7.50 3.05
N HIS A 44 2.92 8.00 2.68
CA HIS A 44 2.56 9.41 2.79
C HIS A 44 1.09 9.51 3.16
N GLU A 45 0.78 10.27 4.23
CA GLU A 45 -0.59 10.59 4.67
C GLU A 45 -1.58 9.41 4.63
N GLY A 46 -1.17 8.26 5.18
CA GLY A 46 -2.03 7.08 5.30
C GLY A 46 -2.09 6.18 4.07
N ALA A 47 -1.27 6.43 3.04
CA ALA A 47 -1.22 5.65 1.81
C ALA A 47 0.20 5.19 1.45
N ALA A 48 0.30 4.05 0.78
CA ALA A 48 1.52 3.65 0.07
C ALA A 48 1.45 4.21 -1.37
N LEU A 49 2.31 5.18 -1.68
CA LEU A 49 2.40 5.77 -3.00
C LEU A 49 3.42 5.02 -3.86
N LEU A 50 3.03 4.76 -5.11
CA LEU A 50 3.83 4.08 -6.12
C LEU A 50 4.03 5.03 -7.29
N VAL A 51 5.25 5.06 -7.84
CA VAL A 51 5.57 5.77 -9.09
C VAL A 51 6.15 4.76 -10.05
N GLY A 52 5.59 4.62 -11.24
CA GLY A 52 6.09 3.68 -12.23
C GLY A 52 5.16 3.51 -13.42
N GLY A 53 5.50 2.55 -14.28
CA GLY A 53 4.75 2.24 -15.50
C GLY A 53 5.21 3.00 -16.76
N GLY A 54 6.11 3.99 -16.62
CA GLY A 54 6.78 4.64 -17.74
C GLY A 54 8.05 3.92 -18.23
N PRO A 55 8.62 4.33 -19.38
CA PRO A 55 9.86 3.75 -19.91
C PRO A 55 11.03 3.89 -18.93
N GLY A 56 11.65 2.76 -18.55
CA GLY A 56 12.77 2.73 -17.60
C GLY A 56 12.36 2.89 -16.13
N GLU A 57 11.08 3.08 -15.84
CA GLU A 57 10.56 3.13 -14.48
C GLU A 57 10.25 1.72 -13.95
N GLN A 58 9.97 1.61 -12.64
CA GLN A 58 9.56 0.33 -12.07
C GLN A 58 8.24 -0.16 -12.72
N PRO A 59 8.15 -1.43 -13.11
CA PRO A 59 6.89 -2.00 -13.59
C PRO A 59 5.86 -2.06 -12.46
N LEU A 60 4.64 -1.57 -12.73
CA LEU A 60 3.53 -1.69 -11.78
C LEU A 60 2.78 -3.04 -11.95
N PRO A 61 2.16 -3.56 -10.87
CA PRO A 61 1.26 -4.70 -10.97
C PRO A 61 0.10 -4.45 -11.93
N GLU A 62 -0.34 -5.50 -12.61
CA GLU A 62 -1.53 -5.45 -13.45
C GLU A 62 -2.79 -5.17 -12.61
N GLY A 63 -3.69 -4.33 -13.15
CA GLY A 63 -4.99 -4.06 -12.54
C GLY A 63 -5.00 -2.99 -11.45
N LEU A 64 -3.93 -2.20 -11.29
CA LEU A 64 -3.96 -0.98 -10.49
C LEU A 64 -4.67 0.15 -11.24
N ALA A 65 -5.99 0.11 -11.27
CA ALA A 65 -6.84 1.14 -11.87
C ALA A 65 -7.43 2.07 -10.80
N ASP A 66 -7.64 3.35 -11.13
CA ASP A 66 -8.33 4.30 -10.25
C ASP A 66 -9.73 3.78 -9.89
N GLY A 67 -10.08 3.87 -8.60
CA GLY A 67 -11.32 3.28 -8.05
C GLY A 67 -11.27 1.77 -7.85
N GLY A 68 -10.19 1.11 -8.25
CA GLY A 68 -9.96 -0.33 -8.04
C GLY A 68 -9.56 -0.67 -6.61
N ARG A 69 -9.21 -1.94 -6.39
CA ARG A 69 -8.66 -2.44 -5.13
C ARG A 69 -7.36 -3.20 -5.36
N ALA A 70 -6.48 -3.15 -4.38
CA ALA A 70 -5.26 -3.93 -4.36
C ALA A 70 -5.07 -4.60 -3.00
N GLU A 71 -4.35 -5.71 -2.97
CA GLU A 71 -3.80 -6.26 -1.74
C GLU A 71 -2.32 -5.91 -1.65
N VAL A 72 -1.90 -5.45 -0.49
CA VAL A 72 -0.52 -5.14 -0.18
C VAL A 72 -0.04 -6.09 0.90
N THR A 73 1.07 -6.77 0.64
CA THR A 73 1.74 -7.66 1.60
C THR A 73 3.10 -7.08 1.96
N VAL A 74 3.33 -6.87 3.25
CA VAL A 74 4.64 -6.53 3.82
C VAL A 74 5.29 -7.81 4.31
N ARG A 75 6.55 -8.04 3.94
CA ARG A 75 7.31 -9.23 4.35
C ARG A 75 8.51 -8.84 5.19
N SER A 76 8.90 -9.73 6.09
CA SER A 76 10.13 -9.62 6.86
C SER A 76 11.33 -9.67 5.92
N LYS A 77 12.21 -8.66 6.03
CA LYS A 77 13.48 -8.61 5.31
C LYS A 77 14.35 -9.84 5.60
N ASP A 78 14.42 -10.25 6.86
CA ASP A 78 15.40 -11.25 7.31
C ASP A 78 14.87 -12.69 7.21
N LYS A 79 13.57 -12.88 7.41
CA LYS A 79 12.94 -14.21 7.47
C LYS A 79 12.09 -14.53 6.25
N GLY A 80 11.77 -13.54 5.42
CA GLY A 80 10.89 -13.70 4.25
C GLY A 80 9.43 -14.02 4.59
N GLY A 81 9.07 -14.22 5.86
CA GLY A 81 7.68 -14.43 6.29
C GLY A 81 6.83 -13.17 6.07
N ARG A 82 5.51 -13.34 5.92
CA ARG A 82 4.56 -12.22 5.90
C ARG A 82 4.49 -11.58 7.29
N ILE A 83 4.61 -10.26 7.34
CA ILE A 83 4.36 -9.46 8.56
C ILE A 83 2.88 -9.10 8.61
N VAL A 84 2.38 -8.44 7.57
CA VAL A 84 0.98 -8.01 7.45
C VAL A 84 0.55 -8.05 5.99
N ALA A 85 -0.74 -8.30 5.75
CA ALA A 85 -1.38 -8.02 4.48
C ALA A 85 -2.61 -7.13 4.73
N TRP A 86 -2.82 -6.15 3.86
CA TRP A 86 -3.92 -5.20 3.97
C TRP A 86 -4.50 -4.88 2.59
N SER A 87 -5.79 -4.53 2.55
CA SER A 87 -6.48 -4.13 1.32
C SER A 87 -6.46 -2.61 1.16
N ALA A 88 -6.14 -2.16 -0.05
CA ALA A 88 -6.12 -0.75 -0.43
C ALA A 88 -7.22 -0.45 -1.45
N ALA A 89 -7.81 0.74 -1.38
CA ALA A 89 -8.42 1.35 -2.55
C ALA A 89 -7.31 1.96 -3.41
N VAL A 90 -7.38 1.78 -4.72
CA VAL A 90 -6.39 2.33 -5.66
C VAL A 90 -6.89 3.69 -6.14
N ARG A 91 -6.02 4.69 -6.07
CA ARG A 91 -6.27 6.02 -6.65
C ARG A 91 -5.15 6.40 -7.60
N PHE A 92 -5.53 6.98 -8.74
CA PHE A 92 -4.56 7.59 -9.65
C PHE A 92 -4.36 9.05 -9.26
N LEU A 93 -3.11 9.43 -9.00
CA LEU A 93 -2.73 10.83 -8.81
C LEU A 93 -2.22 11.36 -10.14
N ALA A 94 -2.93 12.34 -10.70
CA ALA A 94 -2.49 12.97 -11.93
C ALA A 94 -1.15 13.69 -11.69
N PRO A 95 -0.14 13.56 -12.58
CA PRO A 95 1.11 14.31 -12.44
C PRO A 95 0.83 15.80 -12.29
N ARG A 96 1.55 16.47 -11.38
CA ARG A 96 1.43 17.91 -11.08
C ARG A 96 0.09 18.33 -10.44
N SER A 97 -0.76 17.40 -10.03
CA SER A 97 -1.91 17.69 -9.15
C SER A 97 -1.44 18.13 -7.76
N GLU A 98 -2.34 18.73 -6.97
CA GLU A 98 -2.04 19.13 -5.59
C GLU A 98 -1.59 17.93 -4.75
N GLU A 99 -2.27 16.79 -4.88
CA GLU A 99 -1.93 15.56 -4.18
C GLU A 99 -0.59 14.97 -4.64
N TRP A 100 -0.23 15.17 -5.91
CA TRP A 100 1.09 14.79 -6.43
C TRP A 100 2.19 15.69 -5.84
N GLU A 101 2.02 17.01 -5.86
CA GLU A 101 3.01 17.96 -5.35
C GLU A 101 3.20 17.84 -3.83
N ALA A 102 2.16 17.47 -3.08
CA ALA A 102 2.27 17.22 -1.63
C ALA A 102 3.16 16.02 -1.28
N ALA A 103 3.33 15.08 -2.21
CA ALA A 103 4.01 13.81 -1.99
C ALA A 103 5.48 13.77 -2.46
N VAL A 104 5.95 14.79 -3.19
CA VAL A 104 7.30 14.85 -3.80
C VAL A 104 8.24 15.83 -3.13
#